data_AF-C7MHU0-F1
#
_entry.id   AF-C7MHU0-F1
#
_cell.length_a   1.000
_cell.length_b   1.000
_cell.length_c   1.000
_cell.angle_alpha   90.00
_cell.angle_beta   90.00
_cell.angle_gamma   90.00
#
_symmetry.space_group_name_H-M   'P 1'
#
loop_
_entity.id
_entity.type
_entity.pdbx_description
1 polymer ?
#
loop_
_entity_poly.entity_id
_entity_poly.type
_entity_poly.pdbx_seq_one_letter_code
_entity_poly.pdbx_strand_id
1 'polypeptide(L)'
;MTSPPSRPLPPLTDLPAPPRLPREGTSLVPPGEIIAESRRAILRRLLQVVWAPGLMLLGLWYLLLALYVVGASPTFWFLSLLAAMGDPTYLRAAMLGLGFTSTGLGTAFLVLPAAATLLSLALTPLAPRLLADLQPRRFLTEQAFQQEIATRVTAVLMLPPVLIVLLWPVTVLAGMPQPWSGLGAGPLSSWCLAILALQVAWVLVRRRVTAPKLLGITDAAALHVTARIARDREERAAAARQVRAQDRRHLPPTLGSPALSGASTPRGALVALARIARASLVWVVPAAAGLGWLMFGITDLVTVIVRVGAMDLTATTSLLRWQQAVIAAPVIALVLLGLALSPALSVLLAAGQRDQVRDLRTHEDWAHRARVSPWEARVVGLTGWFSAVFALLGTGAAVLLMELLQVATALTWVAATVIALVLVPLLGLAAAAAMRSGLRDVLYGPAGDYMRREAPYALVAPDIGTRADRARDPAVRAALRKRLQAEGGDHALEIFDLDAAGERLWVDESAPEARDTAVRAADLARGTLPDFGGEGSAFTGGGRTADGQHSDQPEQPEQREQPGHRHDVPDSVTGLREL
;
A
#
# COMPACT_ATOMS: atom_id res chain seq x y z
N MET A 1 54.77 -17.54 -3.40
CA MET A 1 54.13 -16.21 -3.50
C MET A 1 52.90 -16.22 -2.60
N THR A 2 53.04 -15.72 -1.38
CA THR A 2 51.93 -15.54 -0.44
C THR A 2 51.12 -14.33 -0.91
N SER A 3 49.80 -14.51 -1.05
CA SER A 3 48.86 -13.42 -1.30
C SER A 3 49.11 -12.28 -0.31
N PRO A 4 49.13 -11.00 -0.75
CA PRO A 4 49.41 -9.88 0.15
C PRO A 4 48.41 -9.89 1.32
N PRO A 5 48.84 -9.53 2.54
CA PRO A 5 47.98 -9.52 3.71
C PRO A 5 46.78 -8.62 3.41
N SER A 6 45.57 -9.19 3.47
CA SER A 6 44.32 -8.47 3.29
C SER A 6 44.19 -7.42 4.38
N ARG A 7 44.66 -6.20 4.09
CA ARG A 7 44.54 -5.06 4.99
C ARG A 7 43.04 -4.87 5.27
N PRO A 8 42.58 -4.90 6.53
CA PRO A 8 41.17 -4.71 6.83
C PRO A 8 40.75 -3.34 6.30
N LEU A 9 39.75 -3.32 5.42
CA LEU A 9 39.21 -2.07 4.89
C LEU A 9 38.72 -1.20 6.06
N PRO A 10 38.98 0.12 6.02
CA PRO A 10 38.46 1.04 7.02
C PRO A 10 36.92 0.98 7.05
N PRO A 11 36.31 1.22 8.22
CA PRO A 11 34.87 1.17 8.34
C PRO A 11 34.20 2.28 7.55
N LEU A 12 32.98 2.00 7.08
CA LEU A 12 32.21 2.90 6.23
C LEU A 12 31.38 3.85 7.11
N THR A 13 32.06 4.76 7.83
CA THR A 13 31.45 5.64 8.84
C THR A 13 30.89 6.95 8.28
N ASP A 14 31.54 7.51 7.26
CA ASP A 14 31.34 8.90 6.82
C ASP A 14 30.90 9.04 5.36
N LEU A 15 30.17 8.04 4.86
CA LEU A 15 29.63 8.11 3.51
C LEU A 15 28.46 9.10 3.44
N PRO A 16 28.38 9.94 2.39
CA PRO A 16 27.24 10.82 2.22
C PRO A 16 25.94 10.01 2.19
N ALA A 17 24.87 10.59 2.75
CA ALA A 17 23.55 9.97 2.68
C ALA A 17 23.18 9.70 1.20
N PRO A 18 22.45 8.61 0.91
CA PRO A 18 22.10 8.28 -0.46
C PRO A 18 21.33 9.46 -1.09
N PRO A 19 21.73 9.93 -2.29
CA PRO A 19 21.10 11.09 -2.91
C PRO A 19 19.66 10.75 -3.29
N ARG A 20 18.75 11.67 -3.02
CA ARG A 20 17.35 11.56 -3.45
C ARG A 20 17.23 11.97 -4.92
N LEU A 21 16.37 11.27 -5.65
CA LEU A 21 16.04 11.61 -7.03
C LEU A 21 15.09 12.83 -7.06
N PRO A 22 15.23 13.72 -8.05
CA PRO A 22 14.28 14.81 -8.23
C PRO A 22 12.88 14.24 -8.51
N ARG A 23 11.84 14.87 -7.98
CA ARG A 23 10.45 14.45 -8.24
C ARG A 23 10.14 14.67 -9.72
N GLU A 24 9.84 13.59 -10.44
CA GLU A 24 9.32 13.70 -11.81
C GLU A 24 7.84 14.09 -11.74
N GLY A 25 7.46 15.09 -12.54
CA GLY A 25 6.06 15.41 -12.79
C GLY A 25 5.39 14.25 -13.53
N THR A 26 4.27 13.77 -13.01
CA THR A 26 3.39 12.77 -13.65
C THR A 26 2.94 13.23 -15.04
N SER A 27 2.88 14.55 -15.25
CA SER A 27 2.59 15.24 -16.50
C SER A 27 3.64 15.05 -17.61
N LEU A 28 4.89 14.70 -17.29
CA LEU A 28 5.98 14.60 -18.28
C LEU A 28 6.27 13.17 -18.76
N VAL A 29 5.49 12.19 -18.30
CA VAL A 29 5.66 10.78 -18.67
C VAL A 29 5.14 10.51 -20.09
N PRO A 30 5.95 9.94 -21.00
CA PRO A 30 5.54 9.62 -22.36
C PRO A 30 4.29 8.73 -22.44
N PRO A 31 3.41 8.92 -23.43
CA PRO A 31 2.23 8.07 -23.61
C PRO A 31 2.60 6.61 -23.89
N GLY A 32 3.72 6.35 -24.56
CA GLY A 32 4.28 5.01 -24.82
C GLY A 32 4.61 4.23 -23.56
N GLU A 33 4.97 4.94 -22.49
CA GLU A 33 5.40 4.35 -21.23
C GLU A 33 4.23 4.15 -20.27
N ILE A 34 3.00 4.54 -20.58
CA ILE A 34 1.90 4.43 -19.61
C ILE A 34 1.29 3.01 -19.64
N ILE A 35 1.42 2.21 -18.56
CA ILE A 35 0.77 0.86 -18.47
C ILE A 35 -0.75 0.96 -18.60
N ALA A 36 -1.35 2.10 -18.24
CA ALA A 36 -2.79 2.26 -18.28
C ALA A 36 -3.31 2.43 -19.71
N GLU A 37 -3.63 1.31 -20.36
CA GLU A 37 -4.88 1.23 -21.11
C GLU A 37 -6.00 1.55 -20.11
N SER A 38 -6.66 2.71 -20.24
CA SER A 38 -7.81 3.24 -19.46
C SER A 38 -8.30 2.47 -18.21
N ARG A 39 -8.71 3.18 -17.14
CA ARG A 39 -9.43 2.57 -15.98
C ARG A 39 -10.56 1.60 -16.40
N ARG A 40 -11.21 1.87 -17.55
CA ARG A 40 -12.23 1.02 -18.18
C ARG A 40 -11.69 -0.29 -18.76
N ALA A 41 -10.48 -0.34 -19.32
CA ALA A 41 -9.86 -1.57 -19.82
C ALA A 41 -9.45 -2.48 -18.66
N ILE A 42 -8.82 -1.92 -17.61
CA ILE A 42 -8.52 -2.66 -16.37
C ILE A 42 -9.82 -3.23 -15.77
N LEU A 43 -10.87 -2.41 -15.69
CA LEU A 43 -12.18 -2.86 -15.19
C LEU A 43 -12.76 -4.00 -16.05
N ARG A 44 -12.72 -3.89 -17.39
CA ARG A 44 -13.21 -4.94 -18.29
C ARG A 44 -12.45 -6.26 -18.09
N ARG A 45 -11.12 -6.22 -18.06
CA ARG A 45 -10.28 -7.42 -17.81
C ARG A 45 -10.54 -8.00 -16.42
N LEU A 46 -10.73 -7.14 -15.41
CA LEU A 46 -11.07 -7.58 -14.07
C LEU A 46 -12.43 -8.28 -14.05
N LEU A 47 -13.47 -7.71 -14.66
CA LEU A 47 -14.80 -8.34 -14.75
C LEU A 47 -14.78 -9.70 -15.45
N GLN A 48 -13.93 -9.88 -16.46
CA GLN A 48 -13.74 -11.18 -17.13
C GLN A 48 -13.12 -12.26 -16.23
N VAL A 49 -12.33 -11.86 -15.23
CA VAL A 49 -11.61 -12.79 -14.33
C VAL A 49 -12.30 -12.92 -12.97
N VAL A 50 -13.21 -12.00 -12.61
CA VAL A 50 -13.85 -11.90 -11.29
C VAL A 50 -14.79 -13.05 -10.96
N TRP A 51 -15.28 -13.83 -11.92
CA TRP A 51 -16.12 -15.00 -11.64
C TRP A 51 -15.43 -16.01 -10.70
N ALA A 52 -14.13 -16.25 -10.88
CA ALA A 52 -13.37 -17.21 -10.07
C ALA A 52 -13.20 -16.77 -8.60
N PRO A 53 -12.73 -15.55 -8.28
CA PRO A 53 -12.76 -15.06 -6.91
C PRO A 53 -14.19 -14.88 -6.39
N GLY A 54 -15.19 -14.62 -7.25
CA GLY A 54 -16.60 -14.59 -6.87
C GLY A 54 -17.09 -15.92 -6.30
N LEU A 55 -16.75 -17.04 -6.92
CA LEU A 55 -17.05 -18.38 -6.37
C LEU A 55 -16.34 -18.65 -5.03
N MET A 56 -15.10 -18.18 -4.87
CA MET A 56 -14.36 -18.31 -3.61
C MET A 56 -15.01 -17.48 -2.49
N LEU A 57 -15.46 -16.26 -2.81
CA LEU A 57 -16.21 -15.40 -1.89
C LEU A 57 -17.56 -16.00 -1.52
N LEU A 58 -18.27 -16.59 -2.49
CA LEU A 58 -19.52 -17.29 -2.23
C LEU A 58 -19.31 -18.44 -1.23
N GLY A 59 -18.31 -19.28 -1.48
CA GLY A 59 -17.93 -20.36 -0.56
C GLY A 59 -17.53 -19.85 0.83
N LEU A 60 -16.78 -18.74 0.89
CA LEU A 60 -16.43 -18.08 2.14
C LEU A 60 -17.68 -17.61 2.89
N TRP A 61 -18.65 -16.97 2.23
CA TRP A 61 -19.88 -16.50 2.86
C TRP A 61 -20.74 -17.65 3.38
N TYR A 62 -20.84 -18.76 2.64
CA TYR A 62 -21.48 -19.98 3.15
C TYR A 62 -20.78 -20.49 4.41
N LEU A 63 -19.44 -20.55 4.40
CA LEU A 63 -18.66 -20.99 5.55
C LEU A 63 -18.84 -20.04 6.74
N LEU A 64 -18.80 -18.73 6.54
CA LEU A 64 -19.01 -17.73 7.60
C LEU A 64 -20.43 -17.82 8.17
N LEU A 65 -21.44 -18.03 7.33
CA LEU A 65 -22.82 -18.24 7.78
C LEU A 65 -22.95 -19.54 8.58
N ALA A 66 -22.32 -20.62 8.14
CA ALA A 66 -22.29 -21.88 8.89
C ALA A 66 -21.60 -21.72 10.26
N LEU A 67 -20.45 -21.02 10.30
CA LEU A 67 -19.75 -20.68 11.54
C LEU A 67 -20.57 -19.76 12.44
N TYR A 68 -21.37 -18.86 11.89
CA TYR A 68 -22.31 -18.05 12.65
C TYR A 68 -23.36 -18.97 13.31
N VAL A 69 -24.06 -19.80 12.54
CA VAL A 69 -25.13 -20.66 13.08
C VAL A 69 -24.61 -21.67 14.10
N VAL A 70 -23.55 -22.41 13.75
CA VAL A 70 -22.91 -23.40 14.63
C VAL A 70 -22.24 -22.73 15.82
N GLY A 71 -21.76 -21.50 15.64
CA GLY A 71 -21.04 -20.76 16.67
C GLY A 71 -21.85 -20.43 17.90
N ALA A 72 -23.19 -20.49 17.88
CA ALA A 72 -24.00 -20.34 19.08
C ALA A 72 -23.54 -21.28 20.21
N SER A 73 -23.29 -22.55 19.87
CA SER A 73 -22.53 -23.51 20.69
C SER A 73 -22.19 -24.73 19.81
N PRO A 74 -20.94 -24.85 19.35
CA PRO A 74 -20.52 -25.96 18.48
C PRO A 74 -20.77 -27.33 19.12
N THR A 75 -20.50 -27.46 20.43
CA THR A 75 -20.70 -28.72 21.15
C THR A 75 -22.18 -29.08 21.24
N PHE A 76 -23.04 -28.13 21.57
CA PHE A 76 -24.47 -28.38 21.66
C PHE A 76 -25.08 -28.77 20.32
N TRP A 77 -24.68 -28.10 19.23
CA TRP A 77 -25.09 -28.49 17.88
C TRP A 77 -24.64 -29.90 17.51
N PHE A 78 -23.39 -30.25 17.80
CA PHE A 78 -22.84 -31.57 17.53
C PHE A 78 -23.62 -32.67 18.27
N LEU A 79 -23.85 -32.49 19.58
CA LEU A 79 -24.62 -33.44 20.39
C LEU A 79 -26.08 -33.54 19.93
N SER A 80 -26.70 -32.40 19.57
CA SER A 80 -28.07 -32.37 19.06
C SER A 80 -28.20 -33.08 17.71
N LEU A 81 -27.19 -32.97 16.83
CA LEU A 81 -27.16 -33.63 15.53
C LEU A 81 -26.97 -35.14 15.69
N LEU A 82 -26.14 -35.58 16.65
CA LEU A 82 -26.03 -36.99 17.02
C LEU A 82 -27.36 -37.53 17.57
N ALA A 83 -28.01 -36.80 18.48
CA ALA A 83 -29.32 -37.17 19.01
C ALA A 83 -30.41 -37.21 17.93
N ALA A 84 -30.31 -36.32 16.93
CA ALA A 84 -31.22 -36.26 15.79
C ALA A 84 -31.17 -37.49 14.88
N MET A 85 -30.08 -38.27 14.93
CA MET A 85 -30.03 -39.58 14.25
C MET A 85 -31.03 -40.58 14.85
N GLY A 86 -31.39 -40.41 16.13
CA GLY A 86 -32.41 -41.20 16.81
C GLY A 86 -33.81 -40.59 16.69
N ASP A 87 -33.95 -39.27 16.92
CA ASP A 87 -35.22 -38.55 16.79
C ASP A 87 -35.02 -37.12 16.23
N PRO A 88 -35.58 -36.79 15.06
CA PRO A 88 -35.41 -35.47 14.43
C PRO A 88 -35.98 -34.30 15.24
N THR A 89 -36.84 -34.55 16.24
CA THR A 89 -37.37 -33.51 17.12
C THR A 89 -36.28 -32.83 17.95
N TYR A 90 -35.19 -33.53 18.29
CA TYR A 90 -34.05 -32.94 19.02
C TYR A 90 -33.37 -31.82 18.24
N LEU A 91 -33.25 -31.96 16.90
CA LEU A 91 -32.70 -30.91 16.05
C LEU A 91 -33.60 -29.67 16.04
N ARG A 92 -34.92 -29.89 15.98
CA ARG A 92 -35.91 -28.80 15.99
C ARG A 92 -35.95 -28.07 17.33
N ALA A 93 -35.84 -28.80 18.43
CA ALA A 93 -35.74 -28.25 19.77
C ALA A 93 -34.44 -27.44 19.94
N ALA A 94 -33.31 -27.93 19.43
CA ALA A 94 -32.03 -27.21 19.45
C ALA A 94 -32.08 -25.90 18.64
N MET A 95 -32.69 -25.93 17.44
CA MET A 95 -32.89 -24.71 16.63
C MET A 95 -33.67 -23.64 17.39
N LEU A 96 -34.81 -24.01 17.98
CA LEU A 96 -35.66 -23.08 18.75
C LEU A 96 -34.96 -22.60 20.02
N GLY A 97 -34.26 -23.49 20.73
CA GLY A 97 -33.53 -23.17 21.95
C GLY A 97 -32.37 -22.19 21.73
N LEU A 98 -31.79 -22.18 20.53
CA LEU A 98 -30.74 -21.23 20.13
C LEU A 98 -31.27 -19.98 19.42
N GLY A 99 -32.60 -19.79 19.35
CA GLY A 99 -33.23 -18.61 18.76
C GLY A 99 -33.30 -18.62 17.23
N PHE A 100 -33.14 -19.77 16.58
CA PHE A 100 -33.25 -19.92 15.13
C PHE A 100 -34.60 -20.50 14.70
N THR A 101 -35.07 -20.07 13.52
CA THR A 101 -36.22 -20.66 12.85
C THR A 101 -35.78 -21.38 11.57
N SER A 102 -36.49 -22.44 11.18
CA SER A 102 -36.22 -23.19 9.95
C SER A 102 -36.36 -22.33 8.70
N THR A 103 -37.37 -21.46 8.67
CA THR A 103 -37.58 -20.49 7.60
C THR A 103 -36.50 -19.42 7.56
N GLY A 104 -36.11 -18.86 8.72
CA GLY A 104 -35.04 -17.87 8.81
C GLY A 104 -33.68 -18.41 8.40
N LEU A 105 -33.35 -19.64 8.79
CA LEU A 105 -32.12 -20.30 8.33
C LEU A 105 -32.18 -20.61 6.83
N GLY A 106 -33.31 -21.14 6.34
CA GLY A 106 -33.50 -21.41 4.91
C GLY A 106 -33.32 -20.18 4.03
N THR A 107 -33.94 -19.04 4.41
CA THR A 107 -33.78 -17.78 3.68
C THR A 107 -32.37 -17.22 3.78
N ALA A 108 -31.74 -17.31 4.96
CA ALA A 108 -30.36 -16.86 5.14
C ALA A 108 -29.39 -17.65 4.25
N PHE A 109 -29.45 -18.98 4.24
CA PHE A 109 -28.57 -19.81 3.41
C PHE A 109 -28.82 -19.62 1.90
N LEU A 110 -30.06 -19.34 1.50
CA LEU A 110 -30.40 -19.14 0.09
C LEU A 110 -29.97 -17.75 -0.42
N VAL A 111 -30.17 -16.70 0.38
CA VAL A 111 -30.04 -15.30 -0.08
C VAL A 111 -28.75 -14.64 0.36
N LEU A 112 -28.34 -14.82 1.62
CA LEU A 112 -27.29 -14.01 2.25
C LEU A 112 -25.91 -14.22 1.59
N PRO A 113 -25.44 -15.46 1.33
CA PRO A 113 -24.16 -15.65 0.64
C PRO A 113 -24.14 -15.04 -0.77
N ALA A 114 -25.24 -15.17 -1.51
CA ALA A 114 -25.35 -14.59 -2.86
C ALA A 114 -25.33 -13.05 -2.79
N ALA A 115 -26.16 -12.44 -1.94
CA ALA A 115 -26.22 -10.99 -1.78
C ALA A 115 -24.89 -10.40 -1.29
N ALA A 116 -24.24 -11.04 -0.31
CA ALA A 116 -22.97 -10.59 0.23
C ALA A 116 -21.81 -10.74 -0.77
N THR A 117 -21.85 -11.78 -1.60
CA THR A 117 -20.90 -11.92 -2.73
C THR A 117 -21.10 -10.82 -3.75
N LEU A 118 -22.36 -10.54 -4.14
CA LEU A 118 -22.68 -9.44 -5.05
C LEU A 118 -22.22 -8.09 -4.51
N LEU A 119 -22.32 -7.86 -3.19
CA LEU A 119 -21.78 -6.65 -2.55
C LEU A 119 -20.25 -6.55 -2.71
N SER A 120 -19.49 -7.63 -2.46
CA SER A 120 -18.05 -7.67 -2.73
C SER A 120 -17.73 -7.40 -4.20
N LEU A 121 -18.51 -7.95 -5.13
CA LEU A 121 -18.31 -7.74 -6.56
C LEU A 121 -18.70 -6.32 -7.00
N ALA A 122 -19.68 -5.69 -6.37
CA ALA A 122 -20.09 -4.31 -6.64
C ALA A 122 -18.98 -3.31 -6.30
N LEU A 123 -18.03 -3.67 -5.43
CA LEU A 123 -16.86 -2.85 -5.09
C LEU A 123 -15.72 -2.95 -6.12
N THR A 124 -15.79 -3.88 -7.08
CA THR A 124 -14.79 -4.07 -8.15
C THR A 124 -14.36 -2.76 -8.87
N PRO A 125 -15.26 -1.78 -9.16
CA PRO A 125 -14.89 -0.50 -9.77
C PRO A 125 -13.94 0.37 -8.93
N LEU A 126 -13.77 0.09 -7.63
CA LEU A 126 -12.79 0.78 -6.77
C LEU A 126 -11.36 0.31 -7.05
N ALA A 127 -11.16 -0.94 -7.47
CA ALA A 127 -9.82 -1.49 -7.68
C ALA A 127 -9.01 -0.69 -8.73
N PRO A 128 -9.52 -0.34 -9.93
CA PRO A 128 -8.80 0.52 -10.86
C PRO A 128 -8.45 1.91 -10.31
N ARG A 129 -9.24 2.46 -9.39
CA ARG A 129 -8.92 3.75 -8.73
C ARG A 129 -7.73 3.60 -7.79
N LEU A 130 -7.67 2.54 -7.00
CA LEU A 130 -6.56 2.27 -6.09
C LEU A 130 -5.27 1.85 -6.82
N LEU A 131 -5.37 1.31 -8.03
CA LEU A 131 -4.23 0.96 -8.86
C LEU A 131 -3.66 2.17 -9.62
N ALA A 132 -4.47 3.19 -9.90
CA ALA A 132 -4.09 4.36 -10.69
C ALA A 132 -2.88 5.12 -10.12
N ASP A 133 -2.73 5.13 -8.81
CA ASP A 133 -1.68 5.88 -8.11
C ASP A 133 -0.35 5.10 -8.00
N LEU A 134 -0.33 3.83 -8.45
CA LEU A 134 0.85 2.99 -8.35
C LEU A 134 1.86 3.29 -9.45
N GLN A 135 3.03 3.80 -9.09
CA GLN A 135 4.12 4.01 -10.05
C GLN A 135 5.08 2.81 -10.06
N PRO A 136 5.15 2.00 -11.15
CA PRO A 136 5.97 0.79 -11.24
C PRO A 136 7.45 1.05 -10.99
N ARG A 137 7.96 2.17 -11.53
CA ARG A 137 9.36 2.60 -11.40
C ARG A 137 9.79 2.89 -9.96
N ARG A 138 8.83 3.18 -9.05
CA ARG A 138 9.11 3.43 -7.63
C ARG A 138 9.30 2.15 -6.81
N PHE A 139 8.99 0.98 -7.37
CA PHE A 139 9.23 -0.31 -6.72
C PHE A 139 10.62 -0.84 -7.09
N LEU A 140 11.35 -1.39 -6.11
CA LEU A 140 12.68 -1.98 -6.34
C LEU A 140 12.61 -3.18 -7.29
N THR A 141 11.61 -4.07 -7.13
CA THR A 141 11.52 -5.30 -7.93
C THR A 141 10.15 -5.43 -8.59
N GLU A 142 10.12 -6.08 -9.76
CA GLU A 142 8.87 -6.35 -10.50
C GLU A 142 7.92 -7.21 -9.65
N GLN A 143 8.48 -8.18 -8.93
CA GLN A 143 7.74 -8.98 -7.96
C GLN A 143 7.02 -8.13 -6.91
N ALA A 144 7.69 -7.12 -6.32
CA ALA A 144 7.07 -6.26 -5.32
C ALA A 144 5.92 -5.43 -5.90
N PHE A 145 6.06 -4.94 -7.13
CA PHE A 145 5.00 -4.22 -7.85
C PHE A 145 3.78 -5.12 -8.13
N GLN A 146 4.01 -6.30 -8.70
CA GLN A 146 2.95 -7.27 -9.01
C GLN A 146 2.24 -7.77 -7.74
N GLN A 147 2.98 -7.97 -6.65
CA GLN A 147 2.41 -8.33 -5.36
C GLN A 147 1.53 -7.23 -4.78
N GLU A 148 1.92 -5.96 -4.92
CA GLU A 148 1.14 -4.82 -4.43
C GLU A 148 -0.17 -4.67 -5.21
N ILE A 149 -0.14 -4.83 -6.54
CA ILE A 149 -1.37 -4.86 -7.37
C ILE A 149 -2.32 -5.96 -6.90
N ALA A 150 -1.84 -7.20 -6.81
CA ALA A 150 -2.66 -8.33 -6.39
C ALA A 150 -3.22 -8.11 -4.98
N THR A 151 -2.44 -7.52 -4.08
CA THR A 151 -2.86 -7.21 -2.70
C THR A 151 -3.98 -6.17 -2.69
N ARG A 152 -3.86 -5.07 -3.44
CA ARG A 152 -4.90 -4.02 -3.49
C ARG A 152 -6.21 -4.53 -4.08
N VAL A 153 -6.16 -5.30 -5.17
CA VAL A 153 -7.40 -5.86 -5.76
C VAL A 153 -8.04 -6.88 -4.83
N THR A 154 -7.24 -7.74 -4.19
CA THR A 154 -7.75 -8.69 -3.19
C THR A 154 -8.37 -7.97 -2.00
N ALA A 155 -7.74 -6.89 -1.53
CA ALA A 155 -8.24 -6.08 -0.42
C ALA A 155 -9.63 -5.51 -0.69
N VAL A 156 -9.88 -5.00 -1.91
CA VAL A 156 -11.20 -4.48 -2.32
C VAL A 156 -12.26 -5.57 -2.29
N LEU A 157 -11.97 -6.75 -2.84
CA LEU A 157 -12.91 -7.87 -2.91
C LEU A 157 -13.19 -8.49 -1.53
N MET A 158 -12.17 -8.56 -0.68
CA MET A 158 -12.24 -9.11 0.69
C MET A 158 -12.73 -8.08 1.71
N LEU A 159 -12.94 -6.81 1.33
CA LEU A 159 -13.32 -5.76 2.27
C LEU A 159 -14.62 -6.09 3.02
N PRO A 160 -15.73 -6.49 2.38
CA PRO A 160 -16.97 -6.82 3.10
C PRO A 160 -16.83 -7.97 4.11
N PRO A 161 -16.29 -9.17 3.74
CA PRO A 161 -16.15 -10.25 4.72
C PRO A 161 -15.17 -9.91 5.84
N VAL A 162 -14.08 -9.18 5.54
CA VAL A 162 -13.14 -8.72 6.58
C VAL A 162 -13.82 -7.77 7.55
N LEU A 163 -14.57 -6.78 7.07
CA LEU A 163 -15.27 -5.83 7.94
C LEU A 163 -16.32 -6.53 8.81
N ILE A 164 -17.10 -7.45 8.24
CA ILE A 164 -18.14 -8.17 9.00
C ILE A 164 -17.52 -9.00 10.13
N VAL A 165 -16.47 -9.77 9.84
CA VAL A 165 -15.81 -10.60 10.88
C VAL A 165 -15.14 -9.73 11.95
N LEU A 166 -14.51 -8.61 11.57
CA LEU A 166 -13.83 -7.74 12.53
C LEU A 166 -14.80 -6.90 13.38
N LEU A 167 -15.93 -6.47 12.80
CA LEU A 167 -16.94 -5.68 13.52
C LEU A 167 -17.87 -6.56 14.37
N TRP A 168 -17.97 -7.86 14.09
CA TRP A 168 -18.87 -8.75 14.79
C TRP A 168 -18.75 -8.68 16.32
N PRO A 169 -17.55 -8.75 16.96
CA PRO A 169 -17.45 -8.62 18.42
C PRO A 169 -17.95 -7.27 18.94
N VAL A 170 -17.75 -6.20 18.17
CA VAL A 170 -18.20 -4.83 18.53
C VAL A 170 -19.72 -4.76 18.54
N THR A 171 -20.40 -5.41 17.59
CA THR A 171 -21.88 -5.44 17.56
C THR A 171 -22.46 -6.10 18.82
N VAL A 172 -21.81 -7.15 19.33
CA VAL A 172 -22.25 -7.82 20.56
C VAL A 172 -21.96 -6.96 21.79
N LEU A 173 -20.79 -6.31 21.85
CA LEU A 173 -20.44 -5.39 22.93
C LEU A 173 -21.35 -4.15 22.97
N ALA A 174 -21.85 -3.71 21.82
CA ALA A 174 -22.82 -2.63 21.71
C ALA A 174 -24.26 -3.03 22.07
N GLY A 175 -24.49 -4.29 22.45
CA GLY A 175 -25.81 -4.78 22.86
C GLY A 175 -26.80 -4.94 21.70
N MET A 176 -26.31 -5.10 20.45
CA MET A 176 -27.20 -5.39 19.33
C MET A 176 -27.88 -6.75 19.53
N PRO A 177 -29.16 -6.89 19.15
CA PRO A 177 -29.88 -8.14 19.32
C PRO A 177 -29.21 -9.24 18.50
N GLN A 178 -28.78 -10.29 19.18
CA GLN A 178 -28.21 -11.49 18.59
C GLN A 178 -28.99 -12.70 19.10
N PRO A 179 -29.07 -13.80 18.31
CA PRO A 179 -29.71 -15.04 18.76
C PRO A 179 -29.02 -15.61 20.02
N TRP A 180 -27.74 -15.31 20.21
CA TRP A 180 -27.01 -15.55 21.45
C TRP A 180 -27.00 -14.31 22.36
N SER A 181 -27.26 -14.49 23.65
CA SER A 181 -27.31 -13.44 24.66
C SER A 181 -25.93 -12.90 25.11
N GLY A 182 -24.82 -13.30 24.47
CA GLY A 182 -23.47 -12.79 24.78
C GLY A 182 -22.32 -13.44 24.00
N LEU A 183 -21.09 -12.99 24.25
CA LEU A 183 -19.85 -13.57 23.70
C LEU A 183 -19.40 -14.75 24.58
N GLY A 184 -20.09 -15.88 24.44
CA GLY A 184 -19.72 -17.14 25.07
C GLY A 184 -18.52 -17.83 24.40
N ALA A 185 -18.16 -18.99 24.92
CA ALA A 185 -17.06 -19.81 24.42
C ALA A 185 -17.29 -20.26 22.96
N GLY A 186 -18.48 -20.79 22.65
CA GLY A 186 -18.86 -21.18 21.31
C GLY A 186 -18.68 -20.07 20.27
N PRO A 187 -19.29 -18.88 20.47
CA PRO A 187 -19.20 -17.81 19.48
C PRO A 187 -17.75 -17.30 19.27
N LEU A 188 -16.96 -17.21 20.34
CA LEU A 188 -15.54 -16.83 20.25
C LEU A 188 -14.70 -17.89 19.51
N SER A 189 -14.98 -19.18 19.72
CA SER A 189 -14.29 -20.26 18.99
C SER A 189 -14.55 -20.20 17.48
N SER A 190 -15.80 -19.90 17.10
CA SER A 190 -16.20 -19.80 15.69
C SER A 190 -15.69 -18.51 15.05
N TRP A 191 -15.59 -17.42 15.82
CA TRP A 191 -14.92 -16.20 15.39
C TRP A 191 -13.43 -16.44 15.08
N CYS A 192 -12.72 -17.22 15.91
CA CYS A 192 -11.35 -17.63 15.62
C CYS A 192 -11.25 -18.45 14.32
N LEU A 193 -12.15 -19.40 14.07
CA LEU A 193 -12.22 -20.12 12.79
C LEU A 193 -12.53 -19.20 11.62
N ALA A 194 -13.40 -18.20 11.80
CA ALA A 194 -13.72 -17.22 10.77
C ALA A 194 -12.48 -16.40 10.37
N ILE A 195 -11.62 -16.01 11.34
CA ILE A 195 -10.34 -15.35 11.05
C ILE A 195 -9.43 -16.25 10.21
N LEU A 196 -9.34 -17.55 10.53
CA LEU A 196 -8.56 -18.51 9.71
C LEU A 196 -9.14 -18.66 8.31
N ALA A 197 -10.47 -18.75 8.18
CA ALA A 197 -11.17 -18.83 6.90
C ALA A 197 -10.90 -17.59 6.03
N LEU A 198 -10.89 -16.39 6.62
CA LEU A 198 -10.52 -15.15 5.92
C LEU A 198 -9.09 -15.22 5.37
N GLN A 199 -8.13 -15.75 6.13
CA GLN A 199 -6.73 -15.87 5.70
C GLN A 199 -6.58 -16.84 4.52
N VAL A 200 -7.28 -17.98 4.57
CA VAL A 200 -7.32 -18.95 3.47
C VAL A 200 -7.96 -18.33 2.23
N ALA A 201 -9.12 -17.70 2.38
CA ALA A 201 -9.82 -17.04 1.29
C ALA A 201 -8.99 -15.90 0.67
N TRP A 202 -8.28 -15.11 1.48
CA TRP A 202 -7.37 -14.09 1.01
C TRP A 202 -6.30 -14.66 0.07
N VAL A 203 -5.65 -15.76 0.48
CA VAL A 203 -4.64 -16.43 -0.35
C VAL A 203 -5.25 -16.99 -1.64
N LEU A 204 -6.43 -17.61 -1.56
CA LEU A 204 -7.12 -18.18 -2.72
C LEU A 204 -7.54 -17.10 -3.73
N VAL A 205 -8.18 -16.03 -3.27
CA VAL A 205 -8.57 -14.87 -4.10
C VAL A 205 -7.33 -14.25 -4.75
N ARG A 206 -6.29 -13.99 -3.96
CA ARG A 206 -5.03 -13.40 -4.46
C ARG A 206 -4.37 -14.24 -5.55
N ARG A 207 -4.39 -15.57 -5.42
CA ARG A 207 -3.86 -16.50 -6.44
C ARG A 207 -4.66 -16.45 -7.75
N ARG A 208 -5.93 -16.07 -7.71
CA ARG A 208 -6.79 -15.96 -8.92
C ARG A 208 -6.67 -14.60 -9.59
N VAL A 209 -6.32 -13.55 -8.84
CA VAL A 209 -6.22 -12.17 -9.32
C VAL A 209 -4.76 -11.74 -9.46
N THR A 210 -4.10 -12.22 -10.50
CA THR A 210 -2.67 -11.98 -10.76
C THR A 210 -2.44 -10.74 -11.62
N ALA A 211 -1.42 -9.94 -11.28
CA ALA A 211 -1.05 -8.74 -12.04
C ALA A 211 -0.78 -8.98 -13.55
N PRO A 212 -0.11 -10.07 -13.97
CA PRO A 212 0.07 -10.42 -15.38
C PRO A 212 -1.24 -10.48 -16.17
N LYS A 213 -2.26 -11.16 -15.63
CA LYS A 213 -3.59 -11.28 -16.28
C LYS A 213 -4.32 -9.94 -16.36
N LEU A 214 -4.17 -9.08 -15.36
CA LEU A 214 -4.84 -7.79 -15.31
C LEU A 214 -4.19 -6.76 -16.24
N LEU A 215 -2.87 -6.67 -16.20
CA LEU A 215 -2.10 -5.63 -16.88
C LEU A 215 -1.53 -6.08 -18.23
N GLY A 216 -1.54 -7.38 -18.55
CA GLY A 216 -0.92 -7.91 -19.77
C GLY A 216 0.61 -7.85 -19.73
N ILE A 217 1.19 -7.88 -18.53
CA ILE A 217 2.65 -7.82 -18.30
C ILE A 217 3.23 -9.22 -18.09
N THR A 218 4.51 -9.39 -18.39
CA THR A 218 5.24 -10.63 -18.11
C THR A 218 5.29 -10.91 -16.61
N ASP A 219 5.11 -12.17 -16.23
CA ASP A 219 5.22 -12.59 -14.83
C ASP A 219 6.64 -12.37 -14.30
N ALA A 220 6.75 -11.92 -13.05
CA ALA A 220 8.04 -11.66 -12.41
C ALA A 220 8.92 -12.92 -12.35
N ALA A 221 8.31 -14.10 -12.14
CA ALA A 221 9.04 -15.37 -12.13
C ALA A 221 9.65 -15.69 -13.51
N ALA A 222 8.89 -15.46 -14.59
CA ALA A 222 9.38 -15.62 -15.95
C ALA A 222 10.54 -14.65 -16.23
N LEU A 223 10.43 -13.40 -15.78
CA LEU A 223 11.48 -12.38 -15.91
C LEU A 223 12.79 -12.78 -15.18
N HIS A 224 12.69 -13.38 -13.98
CA HIS A 224 13.86 -13.89 -13.28
C HIS A 224 14.53 -15.07 -14.01
N VAL A 225 13.73 -15.93 -14.65
CA VAL A 225 14.26 -17.05 -15.45
C VAL A 225 14.94 -16.54 -16.72
N THR A 226 14.32 -15.61 -17.44
CA THR A 226 14.91 -15.02 -18.66
C THR A 226 16.21 -14.28 -18.35
N ALA A 227 16.25 -13.51 -17.26
CA ALA A 227 17.46 -12.82 -16.80
C ALA A 227 18.64 -13.77 -16.51
N ARG A 228 18.38 -15.05 -16.19
CA ARG A 228 19.41 -16.05 -15.87
C ARG A 228 19.78 -16.93 -17.07
N ILE A 229 18.80 -17.36 -17.87
CA ILE A 229 18.95 -18.51 -18.78
C ILE A 229 18.61 -18.17 -20.25
N ALA A 230 18.00 -17.02 -20.57
CA ALA A 230 17.58 -16.70 -21.95
C ALA A 230 18.74 -16.81 -22.94
N ARG A 231 18.56 -17.46 -24.11
CA ARG A 231 19.65 -17.70 -25.08
C ARG A 231 20.15 -16.40 -25.72
N ASP A 232 19.23 -15.49 -26.03
CA ASP A 232 19.56 -14.17 -26.54
C ASP A 232 20.22 -13.30 -25.45
N ARG A 233 21.33 -12.66 -25.80
CA ARG A 233 22.09 -11.78 -24.91
C ARG A 233 21.35 -10.47 -24.65
N GLU A 234 20.63 -9.94 -25.63
CA GLU A 234 19.94 -8.65 -25.49
C GLU A 234 18.72 -8.80 -24.59
N GLU A 235 17.89 -9.81 -24.81
CA GLU A 235 16.77 -10.15 -23.92
C GLU A 235 17.24 -10.45 -22.49
N ARG A 236 18.33 -11.21 -22.34
CA ARG A 236 18.90 -11.53 -21.03
C ARG A 236 19.39 -10.26 -20.32
N ALA A 237 20.08 -9.37 -21.04
CA ALA A 237 20.56 -8.11 -20.49
C ALA A 237 19.40 -7.19 -20.08
N ALA A 238 18.37 -7.07 -20.92
CA ALA A 238 17.18 -6.28 -20.63
C ALA A 238 16.42 -6.82 -19.40
N ALA A 239 16.18 -8.13 -19.34
CA ALA A 239 15.54 -8.76 -18.18
C ALA A 239 16.42 -8.64 -16.92
N ALA A 240 17.74 -8.75 -17.04
CA ALA A 240 18.65 -8.56 -15.93
C ALA A 240 18.64 -7.12 -15.38
N ARG A 241 18.52 -6.10 -16.22
CA ARG A 241 18.37 -4.69 -15.77
C ARG A 241 17.06 -4.46 -15.03
N GLN A 242 15.96 -5.08 -15.49
CA GLN A 242 14.67 -5.01 -14.80
C GLN A 242 14.67 -5.79 -13.47
N VAL A 243 15.45 -6.86 -13.35
CA VAL A 243 15.57 -7.65 -12.11
C VAL A 243 16.53 -7.02 -11.11
N ARG A 244 17.65 -6.45 -11.57
CA ARG A 244 18.76 -5.98 -10.72
C ARG A 244 18.63 -4.49 -10.39
N ALA A 245 17.70 -4.14 -9.51
CA ALA A 245 17.71 -2.82 -8.89
C ALA A 245 18.65 -2.82 -7.65
N GLN A 246 19.69 -1.99 -7.67
CA GLN A 246 20.61 -1.82 -6.54
C GLN A 246 20.02 -0.88 -5.48
N ASP A 247 19.64 -1.40 -4.33
CA ASP A 247 19.14 -0.57 -3.23
C ASP A 247 20.25 0.31 -2.62
N ARG A 248 20.25 1.60 -2.95
CA ARG A 248 21.25 2.58 -2.47
C ARG A 248 21.20 2.85 -0.97
N ARG A 249 20.19 2.36 -0.25
CA ARG A 249 19.95 2.60 1.20
C ARG A 249 20.47 1.47 2.09
N HIS A 250 21.46 0.71 1.63
CA HIS A 250 21.94 -0.51 2.29
C HIS A 250 22.98 -0.26 3.40
N LEU A 251 23.54 0.95 3.47
CA LEU A 251 24.52 1.35 4.47
C LEU A 251 23.83 1.90 5.73
N PRO A 252 24.49 1.86 6.90
CA PRO A 252 23.96 2.49 8.11
C PRO A 252 23.83 4.02 7.94
N PRO A 253 22.84 4.67 8.57
CA PRO A 253 22.66 6.12 8.49
C PRO A 253 23.80 6.85 9.19
N THR A 254 24.31 7.93 8.62
CA THR A 254 25.36 8.75 9.22
C THR A 254 24.90 9.42 10.52
N LEU A 255 25.84 9.68 11.44
CA LEU A 255 25.52 10.40 12.68
C LEU A 255 25.03 11.81 12.36
N GLY A 256 24.00 12.28 13.06
CA GLY A 256 23.40 13.59 12.82
C GLY A 256 22.53 13.71 11.56
N SER A 257 22.43 12.66 10.72
CA SER A 257 21.54 12.67 9.56
C SER A 257 20.08 12.48 9.94
N PRO A 258 19.12 13.03 9.18
CA PRO A 258 17.69 12.84 9.44
C PRO A 258 17.25 11.36 9.30
N ALA A 259 18.04 10.53 8.62
CA ALA A 259 17.75 9.10 8.50
C ALA A 259 18.01 8.34 9.81
N LEU A 260 18.89 8.84 10.68
CA LEU A 260 19.18 8.23 11.98
C LEU A 260 17.96 8.26 12.91
N SER A 261 17.23 9.38 12.90
CA SER A 261 15.96 9.55 13.61
C SER A 261 14.74 9.15 12.76
N GLY A 262 14.95 8.62 11.55
CA GLY A 262 13.86 8.25 10.63
C GLY A 262 12.85 7.30 11.28
N ALA A 263 13.33 6.32 12.04
CA ALA A 263 12.47 5.36 12.76
C ALA A 263 11.66 5.98 13.91
N SER A 264 12.13 7.08 14.53
CA SER A 264 11.39 7.75 15.60
C SER A 264 10.39 8.79 15.08
N THR A 265 10.44 9.13 13.78
CA THR A 265 9.41 9.98 13.16
C THR A 265 8.05 9.26 13.17
N PRO A 266 6.92 10.00 13.23
CA PRO A 266 5.58 9.39 13.19
C PRO A 266 5.38 8.56 11.92
N ARG A 267 5.93 9.00 10.79
CA ARG A 267 5.91 8.24 9.54
C ARG A 267 6.70 6.94 9.67
N GLY A 268 7.93 6.97 10.20
CA GLY A 268 8.75 5.79 10.41
C GLY A 268 8.07 4.78 11.33
N ALA A 269 7.53 5.25 12.46
CA ALA A 269 6.81 4.45 13.44
C ALA A 269 5.56 3.77 12.82
N LEU A 270 4.76 4.49 12.04
CA LEU A 270 3.61 3.93 11.34
C LEU A 270 4.00 2.92 10.25
N VAL A 271 5.06 3.19 9.48
CA VAL A 271 5.58 2.26 8.48
C VAL A 271 6.10 0.98 9.15
N ALA A 272 6.81 1.12 10.27
CA ALA A 272 7.28 -0.02 11.06
C ALA A 272 6.10 -0.86 11.54
N LEU A 273 5.10 -0.22 12.17
CA LEU A 273 3.91 -0.91 12.66
C LEU A 273 3.15 -1.61 11.53
N ALA A 274 2.97 -0.96 10.36
CA ALA A 274 2.32 -1.55 9.20
C ALA A 274 3.09 -2.77 8.66
N ARG A 275 4.42 -2.71 8.64
CA ARG A 275 5.29 -3.82 8.22
C ARG A 275 5.22 -4.99 9.21
N ILE A 276 5.26 -4.70 10.52
CA ILE A 276 5.12 -5.71 11.59
C ILE A 276 3.74 -6.35 11.49
N ALA A 277 2.66 -5.57 11.41
CA ALA A 277 1.30 -6.07 11.26
C ALA A 277 1.15 -6.98 10.03
N ARG A 278 1.71 -6.59 8.88
CA ARG A 278 1.69 -7.40 7.66
C ARG A 278 2.46 -8.72 7.82
N ALA A 279 3.58 -8.72 8.54
CA ALA A 279 4.32 -9.94 8.85
C ALA A 279 3.57 -10.83 9.86
N SER A 280 2.89 -10.22 10.84
CA SER A 280 2.07 -10.91 11.84
C SER A 280 0.90 -11.67 11.21
N LEU A 281 0.37 -11.22 10.07
CA LEU A 281 -0.65 -11.96 9.33
C LEU A 281 -0.19 -13.35 8.88
N VAL A 282 1.11 -13.58 8.70
CA VAL A 282 1.60 -14.86 8.18
C VAL A 282 1.71 -15.92 9.29
N TRP A 283 2.13 -15.53 10.49
CA TRP A 283 2.49 -16.49 11.56
C TRP A 283 1.73 -16.26 12.86
N VAL A 284 1.61 -15.00 13.30
CA VAL A 284 1.03 -14.66 14.61
C VAL A 284 -0.48 -14.81 14.60
N VAL A 285 -1.16 -14.24 13.59
CA VAL A 285 -2.62 -14.27 13.50
C VAL A 285 -3.15 -15.71 13.32
N PRO A 286 -2.59 -16.55 12.43
CA PRO A 286 -3.01 -17.94 12.33
C PRO A 286 -2.78 -18.73 13.63
N ALA A 287 -1.65 -18.52 14.31
CA ALA A 287 -1.39 -19.17 15.60
C ALA A 287 -2.37 -18.71 16.68
N ALA A 288 -2.62 -17.40 16.79
CA ALA A 288 -3.56 -16.82 17.75
C ALA A 288 -4.98 -17.32 17.52
N ALA A 289 -5.43 -17.37 16.26
CA ALA A 289 -6.74 -17.89 15.90
C ALA A 289 -6.85 -19.40 16.14
N GLY A 290 -5.82 -20.19 15.81
CA GLY A 290 -5.80 -21.63 16.09
C GLY A 290 -5.83 -21.95 17.59
N LEU A 291 -5.03 -21.24 18.38
CA LEU A 291 -4.99 -21.37 19.84
C LEU A 291 -6.31 -20.90 20.48
N GLY A 292 -6.86 -19.78 20.01
CA GLY A 292 -8.15 -19.28 20.46
C GLY A 292 -9.29 -20.26 20.15
N TRP A 293 -9.31 -20.84 18.94
CA TRP A 293 -10.28 -21.88 18.58
C TRP A 293 -10.21 -23.09 19.52
N LEU A 294 -9.01 -23.61 19.80
CA LEU A 294 -8.83 -24.72 20.74
C LEU A 294 -9.28 -24.35 22.15
N MET A 295 -8.79 -23.22 22.67
CA MET A 295 -9.07 -22.78 24.04
C MET A 295 -10.55 -22.53 24.27
N PHE A 296 -11.21 -21.78 23.38
CA PHE A 296 -12.64 -21.50 23.47
C PHE A 296 -13.49 -22.72 23.14
N GLY A 297 -13.07 -23.58 22.20
CA GLY A 297 -13.76 -24.84 21.88
C GLY A 297 -13.78 -25.82 23.06
N ILE A 298 -12.64 -25.99 23.75
CA ILE A 298 -12.58 -26.81 24.97
C ILE A 298 -13.45 -26.19 26.08
N THR A 299 -13.44 -24.87 26.21
CA THR A 299 -14.28 -24.16 27.19
C THR A 299 -15.76 -24.38 26.89
N ASP A 300 -16.18 -24.33 25.62
CA ASP A 300 -17.56 -24.63 25.19
C ASP A 300 -17.95 -26.07 25.55
N LEU A 301 -17.08 -27.04 25.22
CA LEU A 301 -17.30 -28.45 25.53
C LEU A 301 -17.51 -28.69 27.03
N VAL A 302 -16.60 -28.18 27.87
CA VAL A 302 -16.69 -28.32 29.33
C VAL A 302 -17.96 -27.66 29.86
N THR A 303 -18.27 -26.46 29.37
CA THR A 303 -19.46 -25.70 29.82
C THR A 303 -20.75 -26.43 29.47
N VAL A 304 -20.86 -26.98 28.26
CA VAL A 304 -22.05 -27.74 27.83
C VAL A 304 -22.19 -29.03 28.64
N ILE A 305 -21.12 -29.81 28.85
CA ILE A 305 -21.19 -31.06 29.63
C ILE A 305 -21.62 -30.78 31.08
N VAL A 306 -21.03 -29.78 31.73
CA VAL A 306 -21.38 -29.41 33.11
C VAL A 306 -22.85 -28.98 33.21
N ARG A 307 -23.35 -28.21 32.24
CA ARG A 307 -24.75 -27.76 32.21
C ARG A 307 -25.76 -28.85 31.92
N VAL A 308 -25.42 -29.79 31.03
CA VAL A 308 -26.22 -31.00 30.80
C VAL A 308 -26.33 -31.80 32.10
N GLY A 309 -25.23 -31.93 32.85
CA GLY A 309 -25.22 -32.58 34.17
C GLY A 309 -26.02 -31.83 35.24
N ALA A 310 -26.15 -30.50 35.13
CA ALA A 310 -26.86 -29.64 36.08
C ALA A 310 -28.32 -29.33 35.70
N MET A 311 -28.83 -29.85 34.57
CA MET A 311 -30.15 -29.55 33.99
C MET A 311 -30.43 -28.05 33.75
N ASP A 312 -29.40 -27.21 33.60
CA ASP A 312 -29.56 -25.76 33.39
C ASP A 312 -28.88 -25.32 32.09
N LEU A 313 -29.64 -25.38 30.99
CA LEU A 313 -29.16 -25.10 29.64
C LEU A 313 -29.32 -23.62 29.24
N THR A 314 -30.07 -22.82 29.99
CA THR A 314 -30.52 -21.49 29.57
C THR A 314 -29.65 -20.32 30.02
N ALA A 315 -28.82 -20.47 31.06
CA ALA A 315 -28.07 -19.35 31.65
C ALA A 315 -26.68 -19.18 31.02
N THR A 316 -26.53 -18.65 29.81
CA THR A 316 -25.20 -18.36 29.20
C THR A 316 -24.46 -17.21 29.91
N THR A 317 -23.27 -17.49 30.44
CA THR A 317 -22.38 -16.48 31.01
C THR A 317 -21.50 -15.88 29.91
N SER A 318 -21.56 -14.56 29.71
CA SER A 318 -20.66 -13.89 28.75
C SER A 318 -19.22 -14.00 29.24
N LEU A 319 -18.33 -14.55 28.41
CA LEU A 319 -16.90 -14.66 28.72
C LEU A 319 -16.16 -13.34 28.51
N LEU A 320 -16.58 -12.56 27.50
CA LEU A 320 -16.06 -11.22 27.27
C LEU A 320 -17.01 -10.20 27.91
N ARG A 321 -16.51 -9.47 28.90
CA ARG A 321 -17.23 -8.36 29.53
C ARG A 321 -16.72 -7.03 29.01
N TRP A 322 -17.58 -6.01 28.90
CA TRP A 322 -17.15 -4.68 28.40
C TRP A 322 -16.00 -4.10 29.24
N GLN A 323 -15.96 -4.40 30.54
CA GLN A 323 -14.88 -4.01 31.44
C GLN A 323 -13.52 -4.56 30.96
N GLN A 324 -13.45 -5.82 30.52
CA GLN A 324 -12.23 -6.43 29.99
C GLN A 324 -11.77 -5.75 28.69
N ALA A 325 -12.71 -5.33 27.83
CA ALA A 325 -12.39 -4.62 26.60
C ALA A 325 -11.80 -3.21 26.87
N VAL A 326 -12.38 -2.48 27.84
CA VAL A 326 -11.90 -1.16 28.25
C VAL A 326 -10.53 -1.22 28.94
N ILE A 327 -10.25 -2.31 29.66
CA ILE A 327 -8.94 -2.59 30.25
C ILE A 327 -7.90 -2.96 29.18
N ALA A 328 -8.28 -3.83 28.22
CA ALA A 328 -7.37 -4.35 27.21
C ALA A 328 -6.96 -3.27 26.19
N ALA A 329 -7.88 -2.37 25.82
CA ALA A 329 -7.64 -1.33 24.82
C ALA A 329 -6.41 -0.44 25.10
N PRO A 330 -6.25 0.19 26.28
CA PRO A 330 -5.07 1.01 26.58
C PRO A 330 -3.79 0.19 26.63
N VAL A 331 -3.83 -1.05 27.14
CA VAL A 331 -2.67 -1.95 27.15
C VAL A 331 -2.25 -2.29 25.72
N ILE A 332 -3.20 -2.63 24.84
CA ILE A 332 -2.94 -2.88 23.42
C ILE A 332 -2.35 -1.63 22.76
N ALA A 333 -2.87 -0.44 23.04
CA ALA A 333 -2.33 0.82 22.50
C ALA A 333 -0.87 1.05 22.92
N LEU A 334 -0.54 0.79 24.18
CA LEU A 334 0.84 0.86 24.68
C LEU A 334 1.76 -0.16 24.02
N VAL A 335 1.29 -1.40 23.82
CA VAL A 335 2.05 -2.43 23.10
C VAL A 335 2.27 -2.02 21.64
N LEU A 336 1.24 -1.51 20.95
CA LEU A 336 1.36 -1.02 19.57
C LEU A 336 2.35 0.14 19.45
N LEU A 337 2.35 1.06 20.42
CA LEU A 337 3.33 2.15 20.50
C LEU A 337 4.75 1.60 20.70
N GLY A 338 4.94 0.65 21.61
CA GLY A 338 6.22 -0.03 21.85
C GLY A 338 6.72 -0.75 20.59
N LEU A 339 5.83 -1.46 19.87
CA LEU A 339 6.14 -2.11 18.61
C LEU A 339 6.56 -1.08 17.54
N ALA A 340 5.85 0.02 17.42
CA ALA A 340 6.14 1.08 16.46
C ALA A 340 7.51 1.75 16.70
N LEU A 341 7.90 1.91 17.98
CA LEU A 341 9.18 2.52 18.37
C LEU A 341 10.33 1.51 18.52
N SER A 342 10.07 0.21 18.46
CA SER A 342 11.08 -0.83 18.60
C SER A 342 12.26 -0.72 17.62
N PRO A 343 12.10 -0.31 16.34
CA PRO A 343 13.25 -0.12 15.45
C PRO A 343 14.09 1.08 15.86
N ALA A 344 13.48 2.16 16.39
CA ALA A 344 14.21 3.35 16.83
C ALA A 344 15.13 3.04 18.01
N LEU A 345 14.61 2.32 19.03
CA LEU A 345 15.41 1.83 20.16
C LEU A 345 16.54 0.90 19.69
N SER A 346 16.26 0.05 18.71
CA SER A 346 17.24 -0.88 18.15
C SER A 346 18.38 -0.17 17.42
N VAL A 347 18.10 0.90 16.70
CA VAL A 347 19.13 1.72 16.02
C VAL A 347 20.06 2.40 17.03
N LEU A 348 19.50 2.95 18.12
CA LEU A 348 20.29 3.59 19.18
C LEU A 348 21.25 2.59 19.84
N LEU A 349 20.77 1.40 20.19
CA LEU A 349 21.58 0.39 20.88
C LEU A 349 22.54 -0.37 19.94
N ALA A 350 22.31 -0.34 18.64
CA ALA A 350 23.21 -0.91 17.64
C ALA A 350 24.29 0.08 17.17
N ALA A 351 24.32 1.32 17.66
CA ALA A 351 25.22 2.37 17.16
C ALA A 351 26.69 1.95 17.12
N GLY A 352 27.18 1.24 18.15
CA GLY A 352 28.57 0.77 18.22
C GLY A 352 28.97 -0.33 17.21
N GLN A 353 28.02 -0.91 16.46
CA GLN A 353 28.32 -1.89 15.40
C GLN A 353 28.45 -1.27 14.01
N ARG A 354 28.24 0.04 13.88
CA ARG A 354 28.40 0.74 12.59
C ARG A 354 29.82 0.66 12.07
N ASP A 355 30.80 0.74 12.97
CA ASP A 355 32.23 0.69 12.65
C ASP A 355 32.71 -0.71 12.22
N GLN A 356 31.80 -1.67 12.11
CA GLN A 356 32.09 -3.02 11.63
C GLN A 356 31.59 -3.24 10.19
N VAL A 357 30.86 -2.28 9.62
CA VAL A 357 30.37 -2.35 8.23
C VAL A 357 31.49 -1.95 7.27
N ARG A 358 31.89 -2.88 6.40
CA ARG A 358 33.04 -2.72 5.48
C ARG A 358 32.71 -2.92 4.00
N ASP A 359 31.52 -3.41 3.67
CA ASP A 359 31.11 -3.64 2.27
C ASP A 359 30.16 -2.54 1.79
N LEU A 360 30.46 -2.03 0.60
CA LEU A 360 29.69 -1.02 -0.14
C LEU A 360 28.72 -1.64 -1.14
N ARG A 361 28.70 -2.97 -1.27
CA ARG A 361 27.88 -3.67 -2.26
C ARG A 361 26.47 -3.91 -1.73
N THR A 362 25.53 -3.91 -2.68
CA THR A 362 24.13 -4.26 -2.42
C THR A 362 23.91 -5.75 -2.57
N HIS A 363 23.22 -6.35 -1.59
CA HIS A 363 22.87 -7.77 -1.60
C HIS A 363 21.37 -7.96 -1.38
N GLU A 364 20.74 -8.77 -2.24
CA GLU A 364 19.30 -9.07 -2.17
C GLU A 364 18.98 -10.04 -1.02
N ASP A 365 19.81 -11.07 -0.84
CA ASP A 365 19.60 -12.12 0.14
C ASP A 365 19.90 -11.67 1.57
N TRP A 366 18.93 -11.85 2.48
CA TRP A 366 19.09 -11.53 3.90
C TRP A 366 20.29 -12.24 4.54
N ALA A 367 20.50 -13.53 4.24
CA ALA A 367 21.60 -14.30 4.83
C ALA A 367 22.97 -13.70 4.46
N HIS A 368 23.10 -13.14 3.26
CA HIS A 368 24.32 -12.46 2.85
C HIS A 368 24.42 -11.08 3.49
N ARG A 369 23.32 -10.30 3.45
CA ARG A 369 23.25 -8.99 4.13
C ARG A 369 23.63 -9.04 5.60
N ALA A 370 23.08 -9.98 6.35
CA ALA A 370 23.30 -10.09 7.79
C ALA A 370 24.76 -10.44 8.14
N ARG A 371 25.48 -11.15 7.27
CA ARG A 371 26.91 -11.46 7.47
C ARG A 371 27.80 -10.26 7.19
N VAL A 372 27.42 -9.45 6.22
CA VAL A 372 28.23 -8.36 5.70
C VAL A 372 27.95 -7.02 6.41
N SER A 373 26.72 -6.85 6.90
CA SER A 373 26.25 -5.70 7.67
C SER A 373 25.85 -6.14 9.08
N PRO A 374 26.81 -6.24 10.03
CA PRO A 374 26.53 -6.64 11.41
C PRO A 374 25.58 -5.67 12.10
N TRP A 375 25.67 -4.37 11.79
CA TRP A 375 24.73 -3.36 12.25
C TRP A 375 23.28 -3.67 11.84
N GLU A 376 23.02 -3.96 10.56
CA GLU A 376 21.67 -4.28 10.08
C GLU A 376 21.14 -5.55 10.77
N ALA A 377 21.99 -6.57 10.92
CA ALA A 377 21.66 -7.80 11.63
C ALA A 377 21.28 -7.55 13.09
N ARG A 378 22.04 -6.69 13.79
CA ARG A 378 21.79 -6.35 15.20
C ARG A 378 20.53 -5.53 15.37
N VAL A 379 20.28 -4.52 14.53
CA VAL A 379 19.05 -3.72 14.59
C VAL A 379 17.82 -4.61 14.40
N VAL A 380 17.84 -5.50 13.40
CA VAL A 380 16.75 -6.45 13.15
C VAL A 380 16.54 -7.41 14.33
N GLY A 381 17.62 -7.96 14.88
CA GLY A 381 17.56 -8.86 16.04
C GLY A 381 17.00 -8.19 17.28
N LEU A 382 17.50 -6.99 17.60
CA LEU A 382 17.01 -6.18 18.73
C LEU A 382 15.55 -5.77 18.55
N THR A 383 15.11 -5.46 17.33
CA THR A 383 13.71 -5.10 17.06
C THR A 383 12.78 -6.26 17.43
N GLY A 384 13.16 -7.49 17.09
CA GLY A 384 12.42 -8.69 17.49
C GLY A 384 12.38 -8.87 19.01
N TRP A 385 13.52 -8.70 19.68
CA TRP A 385 13.59 -8.78 21.14
C TRP A 385 12.75 -7.72 21.84
N PHE A 386 12.85 -6.45 21.45
CA PHE A 386 12.04 -5.38 22.03
C PHE A 386 10.55 -5.61 21.78
N SER A 387 10.18 -6.05 20.59
CA SER A 387 8.79 -6.38 20.28
C SER A 387 8.23 -7.47 21.21
N ALA A 388 9.02 -8.52 21.46
CA ALA A 388 8.65 -9.57 22.40
C ALA A 388 8.57 -9.05 23.84
N VAL A 389 9.54 -8.24 24.29
CA VAL A 389 9.55 -7.65 25.63
C VAL A 389 8.34 -6.75 25.84
N PHE A 390 8.02 -5.85 24.90
CA PHE A 390 6.85 -4.97 25.01
C PHE A 390 5.55 -5.77 25.07
N ALA A 391 5.42 -6.83 24.26
CA ALA A 391 4.24 -7.69 24.31
C ALA A 391 4.14 -8.51 25.60
N LEU A 392 5.27 -8.97 26.14
CA LEU A 392 5.30 -9.67 27.43
C LEU A 392 4.91 -8.73 28.58
N LEU A 393 5.46 -7.51 28.61
CA LEU A 393 5.10 -6.48 29.57
C LEU A 393 3.62 -6.11 29.47
N GLY A 394 3.10 -5.96 28.25
CA GLY A 394 1.67 -5.73 28.02
C GLY A 394 0.80 -6.88 28.52
N THR A 395 1.22 -8.12 28.29
CA THR A 395 0.51 -9.32 28.80
C THR A 395 0.49 -9.34 30.32
N GLY A 396 1.65 -9.09 30.97
CA GLY A 396 1.74 -8.99 32.42
C GLY A 396 0.89 -7.86 33.00
N ALA A 397 0.91 -6.68 32.37
CA ALA A 397 0.10 -5.53 32.78
C ALA A 397 -1.41 -5.81 32.63
N ALA A 398 -1.83 -6.47 31.55
CA ALA A 398 -3.22 -6.87 31.36
C ALA A 398 -3.70 -7.83 32.46
N VAL A 399 -2.89 -8.86 32.78
CA VAL A 399 -3.22 -9.83 33.85
C VAL A 399 -3.29 -9.12 35.20
N LEU A 400 -2.29 -8.32 35.55
CA LEU A 400 -2.25 -7.58 36.81
C LEU A 400 -3.49 -6.69 36.96
N LEU A 401 -3.85 -5.95 35.91
CA LEU A 401 -5.01 -5.06 35.95
C LEU A 401 -6.33 -5.83 36.05
N MET A 402 -6.46 -6.99 35.39
CA MET A 402 -7.63 -7.87 35.53
C MET A 402 -7.75 -8.48 36.93
N GLU A 403 -6.65 -8.83 37.57
CA GLU A 403 -6.61 -9.33 38.95
C GLU A 403 -7.00 -8.22 39.96
N LEU A 404 -6.41 -7.03 39.82
CA LEU A 404 -6.73 -5.88 40.67
C LEU A 404 -8.22 -5.49 40.61
N LEU A 405 -8.85 -5.68 39.45
CA LEU A 405 -10.27 -5.40 39.23
C LEU A 405 -11.17 -6.61 39.53
N GLN A 406 -10.60 -7.73 40.00
CA GLN A 406 -11.32 -8.97 40.32
C GLN A 406 -12.16 -9.53 39.16
N VAL A 407 -11.67 -9.36 37.93
CA VAL A 407 -12.32 -9.88 36.70
C VAL A 407 -11.50 -11.02 36.06
N ALA A 408 -10.34 -11.34 36.63
CA ALA A 408 -9.52 -12.46 36.18
C ALA A 408 -10.22 -13.81 36.45
N THR A 409 -10.02 -14.75 35.53
CA THR A 409 -10.58 -16.11 35.62
C THR A 409 -9.48 -17.14 35.31
N ALA A 410 -9.75 -18.43 35.55
CA ALA A 410 -8.83 -19.49 35.12
C ALA A 410 -8.53 -19.43 33.62
N LEU A 411 -9.53 -19.07 32.80
CA LEU A 411 -9.35 -18.87 31.35
C LEU A 411 -8.40 -17.70 31.04
N THR A 412 -8.43 -16.62 31.83
CA THR A 412 -7.50 -15.49 31.71
C THR A 412 -6.05 -15.94 31.90
N TRP A 413 -5.78 -16.79 32.89
CA TRP A 413 -4.45 -17.34 33.14
C TRP A 413 -3.99 -18.27 32.01
N VAL A 414 -4.86 -19.17 31.56
CA VAL A 414 -4.56 -20.03 30.40
C VAL A 414 -4.22 -19.19 29.17
N ALA A 415 -5.02 -18.16 28.88
CA ALA A 415 -4.78 -17.25 27.76
C ALA A 415 -3.43 -16.52 27.92
N ALA A 416 -3.14 -15.98 29.12
CA ALA A 416 -1.90 -15.28 29.40
C ALA A 416 -0.66 -16.18 29.21
N THR A 417 -0.71 -17.42 29.70
CA THR A 417 0.36 -18.41 29.53
C THR A 417 0.58 -18.72 28.05
N VAL A 418 -0.50 -18.96 27.29
CA VAL A 418 -0.42 -19.24 25.85
C VAL A 418 0.13 -18.03 25.08
N ILE A 419 -0.32 -16.81 25.41
CA ILE A 419 0.21 -15.57 24.83
C ILE A 419 1.71 -15.45 25.10
N ALA A 420 2.13 -15.59 26.35
CA ALA A 420 3.52 -15.44 26.76
C ALA A 420 4.46 -16.49 26.15
N LEU A 421 4.03 -17.75 26.08
CA LEU A 421 4.87 -18.86 25.59
C LEU A 421 4.86 -19.00 24.07
N VAL A 422 3.80 -18.57 23.38
CA VAL A 422 3.65 -18.79 21.94
C VAL A 422 3.54 -17.50 21.15
N LEU A 423 2.59 -16.62 21.48
CA LEU A 423 2.32 -15.44 20.65
C LEU A 423 3.39 -14.35 20.79
N VAL A 424 3.92 -14.13 21.99
CA VAL A 424 5.02 -13.19 22.25
C VAL A 424 6.28 -13.53 21.44
N PRO A 425 6.83 -14.76 21.48
CA PRO A 425 8.00 -15.09 20.68
C PRO A 425 7.70 -15.05 19.18
N LEU A 426 6.51 -15.49 18.74
CA LEU A 426 6.10 -15.37 17.33
C LEU A 426 6.02 -13.91 16.87
N LEU A 427 5.54 -12.99 17.72
CA LEU A 427 5.50 -11.57 17.42
C LEU A 427 6.92 -10.99 17.30
N GLY A 428 7.84 -11.39 18.17
CA GLY A 428 9.25 -11.03 18.04
C GLY A 428 9.87 -11.51 16.72
N LEU A 429 9.59 -12.76 16.32
CA LEU A 429 10.01 -13.31 15.04
C LEU A 429 9.38 -12.57 13.85
N ALA A 430 8.09 -12.24 13.93
CA ALA A 430 7.38 -11.48 12.90
C ALA A 430 7.95 -10.07 12.75
N ALA A 431 8.26 -9.39 13.86
CA ALA A 431 8.88 -8.07 13.84
C ALA A 431 10.29 -8.09 13.24
N ALA A 432 11.11 -9.09 13.61
CA ALA A 432 12.41 -9.30 12.99
C ALA A 432 12.26 -9.57 11.48
N ALA A 433 11.36 -10.49 11.08
CA ALA A 433 11.10 -10.78 9.67
C ALA A 433 10.62 -9.56 8.88
N ALA A 434 9.78 -8.72 9.48
CA ALA A 434 9.35 -7.45 8.89
C ALA A 434 10.55 -6.51 8.64
N MET A 435 11.43 -6.36 9.63
CA MET A 435 12.59 -5.47 9.50
C MET A 435 13.64 -5.99 8.53
N ARG A 436 13.79 -7.31 8.34
CA ARG A 436 14.70 -7.87 7.30
C ARG A 436 14.44 -7.31 5.91
N SER A 437 13.18 -7.01 5.59
CA SER A 437 12.78 -6.47 4.28
C SER A 437 12.41 -4.99 4.32
N GLY A 438 11.94 -4.48 5.46
CA GLY A 438 11.34 -3.15 5.59
C GLY A 438 12.16 -2.11 6.34
N LEU A 439 13.26 -2.47 7.02
CA LEU A 439 14.02 -1.54 7.87
C LEU A 439 14.45 -0.28 7.10
N ARG A 440 14.87 -0.43 5.84
CA ARG A 440 15.31 0.69 5.00
C ARG A 440 14.19 1.66 4.67
N ASP A 441 12.96 1.16 4.52
CA ASP A 441 11.78 2.01 4.32
C ASP A 441 11.41 2.77 5.59
N VAL A 442 11.65 2.18 6.76
CA VAL A 442 11.43 2.82 8.08
C VAL A 442 12.43 3.95 8.29
N LEU A 443 13.71 3.74 7.95
CA LEU A 443 14.78 4.71 8.21
C LEU A 443 14.90 5.81 7.16
N TYR A 444 14.89 5.45 5.89
CA TYR A 444 15.15 6.39 4.80
C TYR A 444 13.88 6.88 4.09
N GLY A 445 12.75 6.18 4.28
CA GLY A 445 11.55 6.37 3.46
C GLY A 445 11.55 5.45 2.23
N PRO A 446 10.57 5.58 1.32
CA PRO A 446 10.32 4.61 0.25
C PRO A 446 11.45 4.55 -0.77
N ALA A 447 11.67 3.35 -1.34
CA ALA A 447 12.79 3.11 -2.26
C ALA A 447 12.77 3.99 -3.52
N GLY A 448 11.58 4.29 -4.02
CA GLY A 448 11.37 5.13 -5.20
C GLY A 448 11.91 6.56 -5.09
N ASP A 449 12.19 7.04 -3.88
CA ASP A 449 12.80 8.36 -3.66
C ASP A 449 14.32 8.35 -3.92
N TYR A 450 14.95 7.17 -4.01
CA TYR A 450 16.40 6.99 -4.10
C TYR A 450 16.84 6.22 -5.35
N MET A 451 15.96 5.37 -5.88
CA MET A 451 16.21 4.61 -7.09
C MET A 451 14.92 4.44 -7.89
N ARG A 452 15.01 4.60 -9.21
CA ARG A 452 13.97 4.17 -10.15
C ARG A 452 14.45 2.89 -10.82
N ARG A 453 13.60 1.85 -10.77
CA ARG A 453 13.83 0.64 -11.55
C ARG A 453 13.65 0.96 -13.03
N GLU A 454 14.48 0.37 -13.89
CA GLU A 454 14.18 0.29 -15.31
C GLU A 454 12.90 -0.51 -15.49
N ALA A 455 11.83 0.17 -15.87
CA ALA A 455 10.59 -0.46 -16.26
C ALA A 455 10.22 0.09 -17.64
N PRO A 456 9.81 -0.78 -18.58
CA PRO A 456 9.32 -0.35 -19.89
C PRO A 456 8.10 0.57 -19.76
N TYR A 457 7.52 0.66 -18.57
CA TYR A 457 6.32 1.43 -18.32
C TYR A 457 6.27 2.13 -16.93
N ALA A 458 5.52 3.21 -16.84
CA ALA A 458 5.05 3.93 -15.68
C ALA A 458 3.49 3.95 -15.67
N LEU A 459 2.86 3.23 -14.74
CA LEU A 459 1.41 3.24 -14.54
C LEU A 459 1.02 4.57 -13.86
N VAL A 460 0.84 5.61 -14.68
CA VAL A 460 0.45 6.95 -14.23
C VAL A 460 -0.94 7.21 -14.80
N ALA A 461 -1.94 7.34 -13.93
CA ALA A 461 -3.18 7.98 -14.37
C ALA A 461 -2.85 9.43 -14.76
N PRO A 462 -3.15 9.86 -15.99
CA PRO A 462 -2.88 11.22 -16.38
C PRO A 462 -3.72 12.16 -15.51
N ASP A 463 -3.10 13.23 -15.01
CA ASP A 463 -3.79 14.26 -14.24
C ASP A 463 -4.81 15.01 -15.13
N ILE A 464 -4.60 15.01 -16.46
CA ILE A 464 -5.42 15.67 -17.48
C ILE A 464 -5.52 14.79 -18.74
N GLY A 465 -6.74 14.58 -19.25
CA GLY A 465 -7.00 14.01 -20.58
C GLY A 465 -6.75 12.51 -20.78
N THR A 466 -6.84 12.06 -22.03
CA THR A 466 -6.55 10.68 -22.47
C THR A 466 -5.10 10.52 -22.94
N ARG A 467 -4.67 9.28 -23.23
CA ARG A 467 -3.34 8.98 -23.79
C ARG A 467 -3.07 9.75 -25.09
N ALA A 468 -4.09 9.91 -25.93
CA ALA A 468 -4.01 10.67 -27.17
C ALA A 468 -3.89 12.17 -26.89
N ASP A 469 -4.63 12.69 -25.91
CA ASP A 469 -4.55 14.10 -25.52
C ASP A 469 -3.17 14.45 -24.94
N ARG A 470 -2.58 13.53 -24.18
CA ARG A 470 -1.19 13.66 -23.67
C ARG A 470 -0.12 13.56 -24.73
N ALA A 471 -0.34 12.78 -25.79
CA ALA A 471 0.58 12.74 -26.92
C ALA A 471 0.64 14.09 -27.66
N ARG A 472 -0.44 14.88 -27.58
CA ARG A 472 -0.54 16.21 -28.16
C ARG A 472 0.03 17.31 -27.27
N ASP A 473 0.24 17.04 -25.98
CA ASP A 473 0.76 18.00 -25.01
C ASP A 473 2.19 18.43 -25.40
N PRO A 474 2.45 19.74 -25.63
CA PRO A 474 3.76 20.23 -26.01
C PRO A 474 4.86 19.94 -24.98
N ALA A 475 4.55 19.91 -23.68
CA ALA A 475 5.54 19.59 -22.65
C ALA A 475 5.96 18.10 -22.70
N VAL A 476 5.02 17.21 -23.02
CA VAL A 476 5.28 15.78 -23.21
C VAL A 476 6.10 15.55 -24.48
N ARG A 477 5.80 16.27 -25.57
CA ARG A 477 6.56 16.22 -26.82
C ARG A 477 7.99 16.71 -26.65
N ALA A 478 8.18 17.85 -25.97
CA ALA A 478 9.50 18.38 -25.65
C ALA A 478 10.33 17.40 -24.78
N ALA A 479 9.69 16.77 -23.79
CA ALA A 479 10.35 15.74 -22.98
C ALA A 479 10.74 14.50 -23.79
N LEU A 480 9.88 14.08 -24.73
CA LEU A 480 10.17 12.95 -25.63
C LEU A 480 11.33 13.27 -26.57
N ARG A 481 11.33 14.46 -27.18
CA ARG A 481 12.42 14.97 -28.02
C ARG A 481 13.75 14.95 -27.26
N LYS A 482 13.77 15.51 -26.04
CA LYS A 482 14.97 15.54 -25.20
C LYS A 482 15.50 14.14 -24.87
N ARG A 483 14.62 13.15 -24.73
CA ARG A 483 15.02 11.74 -24.54
C ARG A 483 15.60 11.12 -25.80
N LEU A 484 14.94 11.27 -26.95
CA LEU A 484 15.45 10.75 -28.23
C LEU A 484 16.82 11.34 -28.57
N GLN A 485 17.02 12.63 -28.28
CA GLN A 485 18.31 13.30 -28.41
C GLN A 485 19.38 12.76 -27.43
N ALA A 486 18.97 12.34 -26.23
CA ALA A 486 19.86 11.80 -25.20
C ALA A 486 20.19 10.30 -25.39
N GLU A 487 19.31 9.53 -26.04
CA GLU A 487 19.50 8.10 -26.30
C GLU A 487 20.59 7.84 -27.36
N GLY A 488 20.86 8.82 -28.23
CA GLY A 488 21.94 8.77 -29.21
C GLY A 488 21.67 7.76 -30.34
N GLY A 489 21.43 8.27 -31.54
CA GLY A 489 21.05 7.47 -32.72
C GLY A 489 20.43 8.33 -33.81
N ASP A 490 20.09 7.74 -34.94
CA ASP A 490 19.42 8.44 -36.05
C ASP A 490 17.90 8.48 -35.84
N HIS A 491 17.47 9.30 -34.87
CA HIS A 491 16.06 9.53 -34.52
C HIS A 491 15.47 10.75 -35.24
N ALA A 492 16.09 11.21 -36.33
CA ALA A 492 15.69 12.44 -37.02
C ALA A 492 14.25 12.40 -37.54
N LEU A 493 13.81 11.25 -38.06
CA LEU A 493 12.43 11.03 -38.53
C LEU A 493 11.42 11.03 -37.38
N GLU A 494 11.75 10.39 -36.25
CA GLU A 494 10.86 10.36 -35.08
C GLU A 494 10.70 11.74 -34.44
N ILE A 495 11.78 12.52 -34.39
CA ILE A 495 11.77 13.92 -33.93
C ILE A 495 10.94 14.79 -34.90
N PHE A 496 11.09 14.60 -36.20
CA PHE A 496 10.30 15.32 -37.20
C PHE A 496 8.80 15.03 -37.09
N ASP A 497 8.43 13.75 -36.90
CA ASP A 497 7.03 13.34 -36.73
C ASP A 497 6.42 13.92 -35.43
N LEU A 498 7.19 14.01 -34.35
CA LEU A 498 6.79 14.68 -33.10
C LEU A 498 6.48 16.17 -33.28
N ASP A 499 7.28 16.84 -34.11
CA ASP A 499 7.13 18.27 -34.41
C ASP A 499 5.98 18.54 -35.36
N ALA A 500 5.69 17.61 -36.26
CA ALA A 500 4.57 17.69 -37.20
C ALA A 500 3.21 17.41 -36.53
N ALA A 501 3.18 16.59 -35.47
CA ALA A 501 1.96 16.09 -34.83
C ALA A 501 1.20 17.11 -33.93
N GLY A 502 1.69 18.33 -33.76
CA GLY A 502 0.98 19.37 -33.01
C GLY A 502 1.57 20.75 -33.23
N GLU A 503 0.81 21.81 -32.91
CA GLU A 503 1.23 23.21 -33.08
C GLU A 503 2.66 23.41 -32.53
N ARG A 504 3.54 23.92 -33.40
CA ARG A 504 4.92 24.23 -33.04
C ARG A 504 4.90 25.37 -32.02
N LEU A 505 5.29 25.10 -30.78
CA LEU A 505 5.84 26.15 -29.94
C LEU A 505 7.21 26.47 -30.51
N TRP A 506 7.31 27.60 -31.19
CA TRP A 506 8.56 28.09 -31.76
C TRP A 506 9.52 28.40 -30.61
N VAL A 507 10.55 27.56 -30.45
CA VAL A 507 11.76 27.91 -29.70
C VAL A 507 12.78 28.31 -30.75
N ASP A 508 13.20 29.57 -30.70
CA ASP A 508 14.21 30.07 -31.63
C ASP A 508 15.60 29.57 -31.19
N GLU A 509 16.13 28.61 -31.95
CA GLU A 509 17.43 27.98 -31.71
C GLU A 509 18.62 28.93 -31.99
N SER A 510 18.38 30.11 -32.56
CA SER A 510 19.43 31.11 -32.84
C SER A 510 19.83 31.96 -31.62
N ALA A 511 19.07 31.88 -30.52
CA ALA A 511 19.33 32.64 -29.29
C ALA A 511 19.95 31.73 -28.21
N PRO A 512 21.23 31.95 -27.83
CA PRO A 512 21.95 31.08 -26.90
C PRO A 512 21.40 31.07 -25.45
N GLU A 513 20.43 31.93 -25.13
CA GLU A 513 19.77 32.00 -23.81
C GLU A 513 18.29 31.58 -23.82
N ALA A 514 17.75 31.10 -24.94
CA ALA A 514 16.35 30.65 -25.02
C ALA A 514 16.14 29.37 -24.20
N ARG A 515 15.57 29.52 -23.01
CA ARG A 515 15.08 28.39 -22.19
C ARG A 515 13.66 28.02 -22.62
N ASP A 516 13.28 26.75 -22.42
CA ASP A 516 12.02 26.07 -22.81
C ASP A 516 10.69 26.80 -22.45
N THR A 517 10.72 27.98 -21.84
CA THR A 517 9.56 28.75 -21.37
C THR A 517 9.60 30.25 -21.70
N ALA A 518 10.60 30.74 -22.45
CA ALA A 518 10.72 32.17 -22.73
C ALA A 518 9.86 32.61 -23.93
N VAL A 519 8.71 33.22 -23.65
CA VAL A 519 7.81 33.82 -24.65
C VAL A 519 8.31 35.22 -25.03
N ARG A 520 8.42 35.56 -26.31
CA ARG A 520 8.82 36.91 -26.76
C ARG A 520 7.71 37.92 -26.50
N ALA A 521 8.07 39.11 -26.03
CA ALA A 521 7.15 40.25 -25.89
C ALA A 521 6.47 40.64 -27.22
N ALA A 522 7.14 40.40 -28.36
CA ALA A 522 6.61 40.65 -29.69
C ALA A 522 5.46 39.72 -30.09
N ASP A 523 5.43 38.48 -29.56
CA ASP A 523 4.37 37.51 -29.83
C ASP A 523 3.15 37.74 -28.92
N LEU A 524 3.39 38.28 -27.73
CA LEU A 524 2.36 38.80 -26.81
C LEU A 524 1.62 40.00 -27.42
N ALA A 525 2.34 40.85 -28.17
CA ALA A 525 1.77 42.00 -28.87
C ALA A 525 0.95 41.62 -30.12
N ARG A 526 1.12 40.41 -30.67
CA ARG A 526 0.40 39.92 -31.87
C ARG A 526 -0.87 39.13 -31.56
N GLY A 527 -1.17 38.85 -30.28
CA GLY A 527 -2.44 38.28 -29.84
C GLY A 527 -2.70 36.82 -30.25
N THR A 528 -1.67 36.06 -30.66
CA THR A 528 -1.81 34.67 -31.14
C THR A 528 -1.59 33.60 -30.07
N LEU A 529 -1.80 33.92 -28.79
CA LEU A 529 -1.71 32.95 -27.69
C LEU A 529 -2.97 33.03 -26.80
N PRO A 530 -3.52 31.88 -26.33
CA PRO A 530 -4.52 31.88 -25.26
C PRO A 530 -3.89 32.43 -23.98
N ASP A 531 -4.54 33.42 -23.35
CA ASP A 531 -4.10 34.07 -22.12
C ASP A 531 -4.13 33.08 -20.94
N PHE A 532 -2.97 32.81 -20.33
CA PHE A 532 -2.83 31.98 -19.14
C PHE A 532 -2.66 32.80 -17.84
N GLY A 533 -3.09 34.06 -17.83
CA GLY A 533 -3.32 34.82 -16.59
C GLY A 533 -2.08 35.04 -15.71
N GLY A 534 -0.92 35.29 -16.33
CA GLY A 534 0.28 35.70 -15.60
C GLY A 534 0.16 37.14 -15.09
N GLU A 535 0.68 37.40 -13.88
CA GLU A 535 0.75 38.74 -13.30
C GLU A 535 1.45 39.72 -14.28
N GLY A 536 0.74 40.75 -14.72
CA GLY A 536 1.19 41.75 -15.69
C GLY A 536 0.43 41.80 -17.02
N SER A 537 -0.62 40.99 -17.22
CA SER A 537 -1.49 41.05 -18.41
C SER A 537 -2.24 42.39 -18.51
N ALA A 538 -2.28 42.95 -19.72
CA ALA A 538 -2.93 44.23 -20.02
C ALA A 538 -4.46 44.23 -19.86
N PHE A 539 -5.09 43.06 -19.68
CA PHE A 539 -6.53 42.92 -19.47
C PHE A 539 -6.93 42.58 -18.03
N THR A 540 -5.97 42.36 -17.12
CA THR A 540 -6.21 42.31 -15.68
C THR A 540 -5.84 43.63 -15.04
N GLY A 541 -6.74 44.61 -15.12
CA GLY A 541 -6.81 45.81 -14.28
C GLY A 541 -5.48 46.37 -13.76
N GLY A 542 -4.69 46.97 -14.65
CA GLY A 542 -3.49 47.74 -14.30
C GLY A 542 -3.49 49.09 -14.99
N GLY A 543 -4.51 49.91 -14.73
CA GLY A 543 -4.56 51.29 -15.20
C GLY A 543 -3.43 52.10 -14.56
N ARG A 544 -2.41 52.49 -15.34
CA ARG A 544 -1.61 53.67 -15.03
C ARG A 544 -2.47 54.90 -15.32
N THR A 545 -2.94 55.55 -14.26
CA THR A 545 -3.22 56.99 -14.26
C THR A 545 -2.50 57.59 -13.08
N ALA A 546 -1.23 57.90 -13.29
CA ALA A 546 -0.64 59.08 -12.67
C ALA A 546 -1.12 60.25 -13.53
N ASP A 547 -2.05 61.05 -13.00
CA ASP A 547 -1.72 62.44 -12.69
C ASP A 547 -2.92 63.13 -12.04
N GLY A 548 -2.65 63.62 -10.83
CA GLY A 548 -3.51 64.47 -10.04
C GLY A 548 -2.63 65.33 -9.16
N GLN A 549 -1.83 66.21 -9.77
CA GLN A 549 -1.53 67.56 -9.28
C GLN A 549 -0.56 68.28 -10.22
N HIS A 550 -1.09 69.28 -10.93
CA HIS A 550 -0.34 70.45 -11.36
C HIS A 550 -0.91 71.66 -10.61
N SER A 551 -0.02 72.41 -9.98
CA SER A 551 -0.09 73.87 -9.88
C SER A 551 1.30 74.37 -10.25
N ASP A 552 1.53 74.71 -11.52
CA ASP A 552 1.42 76.11 -11.96
C ASP A 552 1.59 76.23 -13.48
N GLN A 553 0.77 77.14 -14.03
CA GLN A 553 0.50 77.58 -15.41
C GLN A 553 1.71 78.21 -16.16
N PRO A 554 1.54 78.84 -17.36
CA PRO A 554 0.72 78.57 -18.57
C PRO A 554 1.63 78.57 -19.85
N GLU A 555 1.23 78.23 -21.08
CA GLU A 555 0.48 79.08 -22.04
C GLU A 555 0.20 78.33 -23.36
N GLN A 556 -1.07 78.38 -23.76
CA GLN A 556 -1.65 78.66 -25.10
C GLN A 556 -1.38 77.81 -26.37
N PRO A 557 -2.36 77.81 -27.31
CA PRO A 557 -2.70 76.66 -28.16
C PRO A 557 -2.65 76.96 -29.69
N GLU A 558 -2.89 75.91 -30.50
CA GLU A 558 -3.29 75.85 -31.94
C GLU A 558 -2.50 74.71 -32.61
N GLN A 559 -2.99 73.81 -33.47
CA GLN A 559 -4.08 73.83 -34.46
C GLN A 559 -4.43 72.37 -34.87
N ARG A 560 -5.55 72.23 -35.56
CA ARG A 560 -6.24 71.00 -35.99
C ARG A 560 -5.59 70.28 -37.20
N GLU A 561 -6.13 69.07 -37.45
CA GLU A 561 -6.40 68.43 -38.76
C GLU A 561 -5.43 67.40 -39.37
N GLN A 562 -5.90 66.14 -39.29
CA GLN A 562 -6.03 65.12 -40.34
C GLN A 562 -4.81 64.38 -40.96
N PRO A 563 -5.02 63.13 -41.45
CA PRO A 563 -4.01 62.10 -41.61
C PRO A 563 -3.48 62.00 -43.05
N GLY A 564 -2.22 61.58 -43.22
CA GLY A 564 -1.73 61.13 -44.52
C GLY A 564 -0.21 60.93 -44.63
N HIS A 565 0.18 59.68 -44.92
CA HIS A 565 1.40 59.24 -45.65
C HIS A 565 2.77 59.52 -45.00
N ARG A 566 3.80 58.66 -45.01
CA ARG A 566 4.20 57.39 -45.69
C ARG A 566 5.29 56.80 -44.75
N HIS A 567 5.41 55.50 -44.55
CA HIS A 567 6.15 54.62 -45.45
C HIS A 567 5.83 53.16 -45.12
N ASP A 568 5.34 52.42 -46.12
CA ASP A 568 5.25 50.97 -46.13
C ASP A 568 6.61 50.36 -46.50
N VAL A 569 7.01 49.32 -45.76
CA VAL A 569 8.10 48.41 -46.14
C VAL A 569 7.45 47.06 -46.49
N PRO A 570 7.77 46.45 -47.65
CA PRO A 570 6.94 45.40 -48.22
C PRO A 570 7.21 44.01 -47.62
N ASP A 571 6.12 43.29 -47.38
CA ASP A 571 6.11 41.84 -47.18
C ASP A 571 6.23 41.11 -48.53
N SER A 572 7.16 40.15 -48.61
CA SER A 572 7.28 39.07 -49.61
C SER A 572 8.17 39.25 -50.87
N VAL A 573 8.83 38.15 -51.23
CA VAL A 573 9.92 37.99 -52.21
C VAL A 573 9.39 37.68 -53.62
N THR A 574 8.51 38.52 -54.15
CA THR A 574 8.05 38.43 -55.56
C THR A 574 8.03 39.77 -56.29
N GLY A 575 8.87 40.73 -55.86
CA GLY A 575 8.94 42.08 -56.44
C GLY A 575 10.34 42.59 -56.81
N LEU A 576 11.29 41.72 -57.15
CA LEU A 576 12.67 42.11 -57.54
C LEU A 576 13.04 41.71 -58.99
N ARG A 577 12.06 41.79 -59.89
CA ARG A 577 12.33 42.03 -61.32
C ARG A 577 11.31 43.04 -61.82
N GLU A 578 11.82 44.24 -62.12
CA GLU A 578 11.10 45.39 -62.66
C GLU A 578 10.24 46.18 -61.65
N LEU A 579 10.90 46.78 -60.65
CA LEU A 579 10.92 48.23 -60.37
C LEU A 579 11.82 48.53 -59.16
#